data_AF-A0A125RDZ3-F1
#
_entry.id   AF-A0A125RDZ3-F1
#
_cell.length_a   1.000
_cell.length_b   1.000
_cell.length_c   1.000
_cell.angle_alpha   90.00
_cell.angle_beta   90.00
_cell.angle_gamma   90.00
#
_symmetry.space_group_name_H-M   'P 1'
#
loop_
_entity.id
_entity.type
_entity.pdbx_description
1 polymer ?
#
loop_
_entity_poly.entity_id
_entity_poly.type
_entity_poly.pdbx_seq_one_letter_code
_entity_poly.pdbx_strand_id
1 'polypeptide(L)'
;MNIPELPPKPKVRNPETVSLHFPRPEKCHLLTANDLQSLLRERDKLQLYVSKFVDGEDIKVNAQSYKNALNMLGNAYVELEAERKKMQDEMDRYYRLEFQYHEKWQELDYIVKDQFDTQALKNRLKTKVKELEADSELLENQQNFKDVDSFISEYLSFRTAYHLHNEKLQTFDFLGILRQ
;
A
#
# COMPACT_ATOMS: atom_id res chain seq x y z
N MET A 1 37.24 -24.19 -16.28
CA MET A 1 37.72 -24.93 -15.11
C MET A 1 37.62 -26.41 -15.43
N ASN A 2 38.76 -27.06 -15.76
CA ASN A 2 38.80 -28.49 -16.06
C ASN A 2 38.50 -29.28 -14.78
N ILE A 3 37.49 -30.16 -14.83
CA ILE A 3 37.24 -31.11 -13.75
C ILE A 3 38.42 -32.09 -13.74
N PRO A 4 39.17 -32.25 -12.64
CA PRO A 4 40.26 -33.20 -12.59
C PRO A 4 39.73 -34.63 -12.76
N GLU A 5 40.44 -35.48 -13.51
CA GLU A 5 40.11 -36.90 -13.63
C GLU A 5 40.06 -37.51 -12.22
N LEU A 6 38.90 -38.07 -11.88
CA LEU A 6 38.68 -38.69 -10.58
C LEU A 6 39.61 -39.91 -10.43
N PRO A 7 40.37 -40.03 -9.31
CA PRO A 7 41.22 -41.18 -9.08
C PRO A 7 40.39 -42.47 -8.99
N PRO A 8 40.97 -43.64 -9.34
CA PRO A 8 40.25 -44.91 -9.30
C PRO A 8 39.81 -45.21 -7.87
N LYS A 9 38.49 -45.43 -7.67
CA LYS A 9 37.93 -45.76 -6.35
C LYS A 9 38.58 -47.04 -5.80
N PRO A 10 38.92 -47.09 -4.49
CA PRO A 10 39.42 -48.30 -3.86
C PRO A 10 38.40 -49.43 -4.02
N LYS A 11 38.90 -50.65 -4.30
CA LYS A 11 38.11 -51.86 -4.60
C LYS A 11 37.19 -52.23 -3.43
N VAL A 12 36.01 -51.64 -3.38
CA VAL A 12 34.86 -52.21 -2.67
C VAL A 12 34.38 -53.35 -3.56
N ARG A 13 34.43 -54.59 -3.04
CA ARG A 13 33.90 -55.79 -3.71
C ARG A 13 32.42 -55.55 -4.06
N ASN A 14 32.18 -55.41 -5.37
CA ASN A 14 30.92 -55.26 -6.10
C ASN A 14 30.10 -53.98 -5.77
N PRO A 15 29.89 -53.13 -6.78
CA PRO A 15 28.80 -53.38 -7.72
C PRO A 15 29.38 -53.77 -9.07
N GLU A 16 28.58 -54.47 -9.85
CA GLU A 16 28.79 -54.70 -11.27
C GLU A 16 29.45 -53.48 -11.91
N THR A 17 30.71 -53.61 -12.32
CA THR A 17 31.16 -52.86 -13.49
C THR A 17 30.19 -53.32 -14.57
N VAL A 18 29.10 -52.57 -14.76
CA VAL A 18 28.29 -52.69 -15.96
C VAL A 18 29.26 -52.30 -17.05
N SER A 19 29.97 -53.30 -17.58
CA SER A 19 30.53 -53.25 -18.90
C SER A 19 29.32 -52.94 -19.76
N LEU A 20 29.09 -51.65 -20.03
CA LEU A 20 28.05 -51.17 -20.91
C LEU A 20 28.36 -51.77 -22.27
N HIS A 21 27.84 -52.98 -22.48
CA HIS A 21 28.08 -53.74 -23.67
C HIS A 21 27.12 -53.18 -24.70
N PHE A 22 27.53 -52.11 -25.36
CA PHE A 22 26.76 -51.56 -26.46
C PHE A 22 26.59 -52.65 -27.51
N PRO A 23 25.37 -52.84 -28.03
CA PRO A 23 25.16 -53.81 -29.09
C PRO A 23 26.05 -53.40 -30.28
N ARG A 24 26.61 -54.40 -30.95
CA ARG A 24 27.44 -54.15 -32.12
C ARG A 24 26.53 -53.86 -33.31
N PRO A 25 26.97 -53.01 -34.27
CA PRO A 25 26.26 -52.85 -35.53
C PRO A 25 25.98 -54.18 -36.22
N GLU A 26 24.91 -54.23 -37.00
CA GLU A 26 24.59 -55.42 -37.79
C GLU A 26 25.76 -55.79 -38.71
N LYS A 27 26.00 -57.09 -38.90
CA LYS A 27 27.05 -57.61 -39.79
C LYS A 27 28.50 -57.30 -39.36
N CYS A 28 28.75 -57.01 -38.08
CA CYS A 28 30.12 -56.84 -37.55
C CYS A 28 31.07 -58.02 -37.82
N HIS A 29 30.55 -59.22 -38.07
CA HIS A 29 31.33 -60.41 -38.41
C HIS A 29 31.89 -60.40 -39.85
N LEU A 30 31.47 -59.46 -40.70
CA LEU A 30 31.95 -59.33 -42.08
C LEU A 30 33.14 -58.37 -42.22
N LEU A 31 33.55 -57.67 -41.16
CA LEU A 31 34.67 -56.73 -41.23
C LEU A 31 36.01 -57.46 -41.19
N THR A 32 36.88 -57.14 -42.14
CA THR A 32 38.28 -57.55 -42.09
C THR A 32 39.09 -56.62 -41.16
N ALA A 33 40.29 -57.04 -40.78
CA ALA A 33 41.17 -56.23 -39.92
C ALA A 33 41.50 -54.84 -40.49
N ASN A 34 41.54 -54.72 -41.83
CA ASN A 34 41.78 -53.45 -42.52
C ASN A 34 40.55 -52.51 -42.46
N ASP A 35 39.34 -53.08 -42.51
CA ASP A 35 38.10 -52.33 -42.36
C ASP A 35 37.94 -51.80 -40.93
N LEU A 36 38.37 -52.56 -39.93
CA LEU A 36 38.40 -52.12 -38.53
C LEU A 36 39.38 -50.96 -38.31
N GLN A 37 40.57 -51.00 -38.91
CA GLN A 37 41.52 -49.89 -38.83
C GLN A 37 40.97 -48.62 -39.51
N SER A 38 40.25 -48.78 -40.62
CA SER A 38 39.60 -47.67 -41.32
C SER A 38 38.46 -47.09 -40.49
N LEU A 39 37.64 -47.94 -39.85
CA LEU A 39 36.56 -47.53 -38.96
C LEU A 39 37.07 -46.81 -37.71
N LEU A 40 38.23 -47.22 -37.18
CA LEU A 40 38.88 -46.52 -36.05
C LEU A 40 39.38 -45.12 -36.43
N ARG A 41 39.69 -44.87 -37.70
CA ARG A 41 40.01 -43.53 -38.21
C ARG A 41 38.75 -42.66 -38.34
N GLU A 42 37.59 -43.27 -38.55
CA GLU A 42 36.29 -42.60 -38.63
C GLU A 42 35.58 -42.48 -37.27
N ARG A 43 36.31 -41.93 -36.27
CA ARG A 43 35.87 -41.85 -34.87
C ARG A 43 34.53 -41.13 -34.68
N ASP A 44 34.22 -40.15 -35.52
CA ASP A 44 32.97 -39.38 -35.44
C ASP A 44 31.74 -40.25 -35.72
N LYS A 45 31.85 -41.23 -36.62
CA LYS A 45 30.74 -42.16 -36.94
C LYS A 45 30.49 -43.14 -35.80
N LEU A 46 31.56 -43.59 -35.13
CA LEU A 46 31.45 -44.39 -33.92
C LEU A 46 30.85 -43.59 -32.76
N GLN A 47 31.19 -42.31 -32.63
CA GLN A 47 30.60 -41.43 -31.62
C GLN A 47 29.10 -41.20 -31.85
N LEU A 48 28.69 -41.00 -33.11
CA LEU A 48 27.28 -40.86 -33.48
C LEU A 48 26.49 -42.17 -33.31
N TYR A 49 27.16 -43.32 -33.45
CA TYR A 49 26.58 -44.63 -33.12
C TYR A 49 26.35 -44.77 -31.62
N VAL A 50 27.34 -44.43 -30.80
CA VAL A 50 27.24 -44.48 -29.33
C VAL A 50 26.17 -43.51 -28.82
N SER A 51 26.02 -42.32 -29.42
CA SER A 51 25.00 -41.36 -29.02
C SER A 51 23.56 -41.85 -29.21
N LYS A 52 23.32 -42.88 -30.05
CA LYS A 52 22.00 -43.50 -30.19
C LYS A 52 21.57 -44.31 -28.97
N PHE A 53 22.53 -44.73 -28.14
CA PHE A 53 22.28 -45.50 -26.91
C PHE A 53 22.26 -44.62 -25.65
N VAL A 54 22.53 -43.32 -25.81
CA VAL A 54 22.38 -42.33 -24.75
C VAL A 54 21.03 -41.65 -24.98
N ASP A 55 19.98 -42.17 -24.31
CA ASP A 55 18.63 -41.60 -24.39
C ASP A 55 18.63 -40.20 -23.74
N GLY A 56 18.73 -39.18 -24.58
CA GLY A 56 18.58 -37.78 -24.18
C GLY A 56 17.14 -37.30 -24.21
N GLU A 57 16.18 -38.17 -24.52
CA GLU A 57 14.79 -37.77 -24.75
C GLU A 57 14.11 -37.32 -23.45
N ASP A 58 14.35 -38.00 -22.34
CA ASP A 58 13.88 -37.57 -21.01
C ASP A 58 14.42 -36.19 -20.62
N ILE A 59 15.70 -35.92 -20.95
CA ILE A 59 16.33 -34.62 -20.68
C ILE A 59 15.68 -33.54 -21.53
N LYS A 60 15.38 -33.81 -22.82
CA LYS A 60 14.68 -32.85 -23.69
C LYS A 60 13.25 -32.59 -23.21
N VAL A 61 12.51 -33.63 -22.82
CA VAL A 61 11.16 -33.50 -22.28
C VAL A 61 11.18 -32.65 -21.00
N ASN A 62 12.12 -32.91 -20.10
CA ASN A 62 12.29 -32.12 -18.89
C ASN A 62 12.70 -30.67 -19.18
N ALA A 63 13.64 -30.45 -20.10
CA ALA A 63 14.05 -29.11 -20.51
C ALA A 63 12.88 -28.32 -21.14
N GLN A 64 12.05 -28.98 -21.95
CA GLN A 64 10.87 -28.36 -22.53
C GLN A 64 9.80 -28.08 -21.47
N SER A 65 9.61 -28.98 -20.51
CA SER A 65 8.71 -28.77 -19.36
C SER A 65 9.14 -27.55 -18.53
N TYR A 66 10.42 -27.45 -18.17
CA TYR A 66 10.94 -26.29 -17.45
C TYR A 66 10.80 -25.00 -18.25
N LYS A 67 11.05 -25.03 -19.56
CA LYS A 67 10.84 -23.87 -20.44
C LYS A 67 9.37 -23.41 -20.42
N ASN A 68 8.43 -24.35 -20.48
CA ASN A 68 7.00 -24.03 -20.40
C ASN A 68 6.63 -23.44 -19.04
N ALA A 69 7.12 -24.04 -17.93
CA ALA A 69 6.88 -23.53 -16.59
C ALA A 69 7.44 -22.11 -16.40
N LEU A 70 8.62 -21.83 -16.96
CA LEU A 70 9.26 -20.52 -16.87
C LEU A 70 8.50 -19.46 -17.69
N ASN A 71 7.95 -19.84 -18.85
CA ASN A 71 7.06 -18.97 -19.62
C ASN A 71 5.75 -18.70 -18.89
N MET A 72 5.14 -19.71 -18.26
CA MET A 72 3.93 -19.51 -17.45
C MET A 72 4.19 -18.58 -16.28
N LEU A 73 5.31 -18.76 -15.58
CA LEU A 73 5.73 -17.89 -14.49
C LEU A 73 5.97 -16.46 -14.99
N GLY A 74 6.62 -16.29 -16.14
CA GLY A 74 6.82 -14.98 -16.78
C GLY A 74 5.49 -14.27 -17.05
N ASN A 75 4.50 -14.97 -17.59
CA ASN A 75 3.17 -14.41 -17.84
C ASN A 75 2.46 -14.03 -16.53
N ALA A 76 2.53 -14.90 -15.51
CA ALA A 76 1.95 -14.61 -14.20
C ALA A 76 2.56 -13.35 -13.55
N TYR A 77 3.87 -13.12 -13.70
CA TYR A 77 4.50 -11.88 -13.23
C TYR A 77 4.03 -10.64 -13.98
N VAL A 78 3.77 -10.76 -15.29
CA VAL A 78 3.23 -9.64 -16.08
C VAL A 78 1.83 -9.28 -15.63
N GLU A 79 0.98 -10.27 -15.38
CA GLU A 79 -0.37 -10.07 -14.84
C GLU A 79 -0.33 -9.46 -13.43
N LEU A 80 0.50 -10.01 -12.54
CA LEU A 80 0.67 -9.51 -11.18
C LEU A 80 1.17 -8.06 -11.16
N GLU A 81 2.10 -7.70 -12.05
CA GLU A 81 2.59 -6.33 -12.16
C GLU A 81 1.50 -5.37 -12.64
N ALA A 82 0.61 -5.82 -13.53
CA ALA A 82 -0.54 -5.03 -13.96
C ALA A 82 -1.56 -4.83 -12.82
N GLU A 83 -1.84 -5.87 -12.02
CA GLU A 83 -2.70 -5.77 -10.84
C GLU A 83 -2.08 -4.86 -9.77
N ARG A 84 -0.78 -4.99 -9.51
CA ARG A 84 -0.05 -4.12 -8.57
C ARG A 84 -0.17 -2.66 -8.95
N LYS A 85 -0.04 -2.33 -10.24
CA LYS A 85 -0.22 -0.96 -10.73
C LYS A 85 -1.64 -0.44 -10.53
N LYS A 86 -2.66 -1.24 -10.85
CA LYS A 86 -4.06 -0.87 -10.59
C LYS A 86 -4.31 -0.61 -9.10
N MET A 87 -3.78 -1.47 -8.23
CA MET A 87 -3.93 -1.31 -6.79
C MET A 87 -3.21 -0.07 -6.27
N GLN A 88 -2.05 0.26 -6.84
CA GLN A 88 -1.35 1.51 -6.54
C GLN A 88 -2.19 2.74 -6.93
N ASP A 89 -2.79 2.74 -8.11
CA ASP A 89 -3.66 3.83 -8.55
C ASP A 89 -4.89 4.00 -7.64
N GLU A 90 -5.47 2.89 -7.18
CA GLU A 90 -6.57 2.90 -6.20
C GLU A 90 -6.13 3.46 -4.85
N MET A 91 -4.95 3.06 -4.35
CA MET A 91 -4.39 3.62 -3.11
C MET A 91 -4.15 5.11 -3.22
N ASP A 92 -3.60 5.58 -4.34
CA ASP A 92 -3.39 7.01 -4.59
C ASP A 92 -4.72 7.79 -4.66
N ARG A 93 -5.81 7.14 -5.07
CA ARG A 93 -7.15 7.71 -5.03
C ARG A 93 -7.67 7.77 -3.59
N TYR A 94 -7.45 6.73 -2.79
CA TYR A 94 -7.82 6.72 -1.37
C TYR A 94 -7.10 7.80 -0.58
N TYR A 95 -5.79 7.98 -0.78
CA TYR A 95 -5.04 9.05 -0.12
C TYR A 95 -5.58 10.45 -0.46
N ARG A 96 -5.96 10.68 -1.71
CA ARG A 96 -6.62 11.93 -2.12
C ARG A 96 -7.96 12.13 -1.42
N LEU A 97 -8.75 11.07 -1.29
CA LEU A 97 -10.04 11.12 -0.61
C LEU A 97 -9.87 11.36 0.89
N GLU A 98 -8.89 10.71 1.53
CA GLU A 98 -8.54 10.91 2.93
C GLU A 98 -8.15 12.37 3.19
N PHE A 99 -7.34 12.96 2.32
CA PHE A 99 -6.99 14.37 2.43
C PHE A 99 -8.22 15.28 2.34
N GLN A 100 -9.11 15.05 1.37
CA GLN A 100 -10.37 15.81 1.25
C GLN A 100 -11.27 15.64 2.47
N TYR A 101 -11.33 14.43 3.03
CA TYR A 101 -12.08 14.17 4.26
C TYR A 101 -11.52 14.99 5.42
N HIS A 102 -10.20 14.99 5.61
CA HIS A 102 -9.56 15.76 6.67
C HIS A 102 -9.77 17.27 6.51
N GLU A 103 -9.68 17.78 5.28
CA GLU A 103 -9.99 19.19 4.98
C GLU A 103 -11.43 19.55 5.37
N LYS A 104 -12.41 18.75 4.93
CA LYS A 104 -13.83 18.98 5.26
C LYS A 104 -14.11 18.84 6.75
N TRP A 105 -13.45 17.89 7.41
CA TRP A 105 -13.56 17.71 8.85
C TRP A 105 -12.98 18.91 9.61
N GLN A 106 -11.83 19.44 9.18
CA GLN A 106 -11.22 20.63 9.79
C GLN A 106 -12.08 21.89 9.59
N GLU A 107 -12.64 22.09 8.40
CA GLU A 107 -13.60 23.17 8.13
C GLU A 107 -14.81 23.08 9.07
N LEU A 108 -15.39 21.89 9.22
CA LEU A 108 -16.52 21.66 10.11
C LEU A 108 -16.15 21.87 11.58
N ASP A 109 -15.03 21.30 12.04
CA ASP A 109 -14.53 21.46 13.41
C ASP A 109 -14.27 22.92 13.74
N TYR A 110 -13.74 23.70 12.79
CA TYR A 110 -13.56 25.13 12.92
C TYR A 110 -14.91 25.85 13.11
N ILE A 111 -15.90 25.58 12.25
CA ILE A 111 -17.24 26.20 12.37
C ILE A 111 -17.89 25.83 13.70
N VAL A 112 -17.79 24.56 14.11
CA VAL A 112 -18.31 24.09 15.39
C VAL A 112 -17.62 24.81 16.55
N LYS A 113 -16.29 24.90 16.54
CA LYS A 113 -15.52 25.57 17.59
C LYS A 113 -15.75 27.07 17.65
N ASP A 114 -15.92 27.72 16.51
CA ASP A 114 -16.11 29.17 16.44
C ASP A 114 -17.54 29.61 16.79
N GLN A 115 -18.55 28.82 16.39
CA GLN A 115 -19.95 29.26 16.52
C GLN A 115 -20.75 28.52 17.58
N PHE A 116 -20.45 27.25 17.81
CA PHE A 116 -21.31 26.34 18.58
C PHE A 116 -20.64 25.80 19.84
N ASP A 117 -19.32 25.92 19.94
CA ASP A 117 -18.62 25.52 21.14
C ASP A 117 -19.09 26.35 22.34
N THR A 118 -19.15 25.67 23.47
CA THR A 118 -19.64 26.22 24.73
C THR A 118 -18.84 27.46 25.10
N GLN A 119 -17.52 27.43 24.87
CA GLN A 119 -16.65 28.57 25.16
C GLN A 119 -16.88 29.74 24.19
N ALA A 120 -17.08 29.47 22.91
CA ALA A 120 -17.37 30.51 21.91
C ALA A 120 -18.73 31.18 22.16
N LEU A 121 -19.78 30.41 22.44
CA LEU A 121 -21.09 30.93 22.82
C LEU A 121 -21.02 31.78 24.09
N LYS A 122 -20.28 31.31 25.11
CA LYS A 122 -20.04 32.05 26.34
C LYS A 122 -19.29 33.37 26.10
N ASN A 123 -18.25 33.34 25.27
CA ASN A 123 -17.50 34.55 24.91
C ASN A 123 -18.39 35.55 24.16
N ARG A 124 -19.22 35.08 23.22
CA ARG A 124 -20.18 35.91 22.49
C ARG A 124 -21.21 36.54 23.44
N LEU A 125 -21.72 35.79 24.41
CA LEU A 125 -22.61 36.31 25.44
C LEU A 125 -21.92 37.36 26.31
N LYS A 126 -20.66 37.14 26.71
CA LYS A 126 -19.84 38.12 27.44
C LYS A 126 -19.66 39.41 26.65
N THR A 127 -19.33 39.33 25.37
CA THR A 127 -19.23 40.50 24.50
C THR A 127 -20.56 41.22 24.43
N LYS A 128 -21.67 40.50 24.29
CA LYS A 128 -22.99 41.13 24.23
C LYS A 128 -23.39 41.86 25.51
N VAL A 129 -23.04 41.31 26.67
CA VAL A 129 -23.25 41.97 27.97
C VAL A 129 -22.45 43.28 28.03
N LYS A 130 -21.17 43.27 27.62
CA LYS A 130 -20.33 44.47 27.57
C LYS A 130 -20.85 45.52 26.59
N GLU A 131 -21.35 45.10 25.43
CA GLU A 131 -21.99 46.00 24.45
C GLU A 131 -23.22 46.67 25.06
N LEU A 132 -24.12 45.92 25.70
CA LEU A 132 -25.32 46.48 26.34
C LEU A 132 -24.99 47.46 27.47
N GLU A 133 -23.93 47.19 28.23
CA GLU A 133 -23.42 48.10 29.25
C GLU A 133 -22.93 49.40 28.60
N ALA A 134 -22.05 49.30 27.61
CA ALA A 134 -21.52 50.44 26.86
C ALA A 134 -22.63 51.25 26.15
N ASP A 135 -23.62 50.60 25.55
CA ASP A 135 -24.76 51.24 24.91
C ASP A 135 -25.62 52.00 25.94
N SER A 136 -25.83 51.41 27.13
CA SER A 136 -26.56 52.08 28.21
C SER A 136 -25.82 53.29 28.77
N GLU A 137 -24.50 53.20 28.93
CA GLU A 137 -23.64 54.32 29.35
C GLU A 137 -23.59 55.40 28.28
N LEU A 138 -23.50 55.03 27.00
CA LEU A 138 -23.48 55.97 25.90
C LEU A 138 -24.81 56.73 25.84
N LEU A 139 -25.94 56.03 25.99
CA LEU A 139 -27.25 56.65 26.07
C LEU A 139 -27.32 57.62 27.27
N GLU A 140 -26.88 57.22 28.46
CA GLU A 140 -26.87 58.10 29.63
C GLU A 140 -26.01 59.38 29.43
N ASN A 141 -24.91 59.25 28.69
CA ASN A 141 -24.00 60.36 28.39
C ASN A 141 -24.49 61.30 27.27
N GLN A 142 -25.54 60.95 26.53
CA GLN A 142 -26.10 61.83 25.51
C GLN A 142 -26.87 62.99 26.18
N GLN A 143 -26.28 64.19 26.20
CA GLN A 143 -26.83 65.33 26.95
C GLN A 143 -28.05 66.03 26.30
N ASN A 144 -28.58 65.52 25.18
CA ASN A 144 -29.58 66.21 24.37
C ASN A 144 -30.85 65.38 24.10
N PHE A 145 -31.45 64.82 25.15
CA PHE A 145 -32.75 64.17 25.04
C PHE A 145 -33.88 65.20 24.92
N LYS A 146 -34.47 65.31 23.72
CA LYS A 146 -35.68 66.12 23.48
C LYS A 146 -36.95 65.44 23.97
N ASP A 147 -36.92 64.12 24.11
CA ASP A 147 -38.03 63.28 24.55
C ASP A 147 -37.57 62.36 25.69
N VAL A 148 -38.04 62.66 26.90
CA VAL A 148 -37.64 61.97 28.13
C VAL A 148 -38.27 60.58 28.21
N ASP A 149 -39.48 60.39 27.69
CA ASP A 149 -40.16 59.10 27.76
C ASP A 149 -39.49 58.10 26.82
N SER A 150 -39.06 58.56 25.64
CA SER A 150 -38.25 57.75 24.71
C SER A 150 -36.92 57.34 25.34
N PHE A 151 -36.22 58.27 26.00
CA PHE A 151 -34.98 57.96 26.70
C PHE A 151 -35.19 56.90 27.79
N ILE A 152 -36.17 57.11 28.67
CA ILE A 152 -36.46 56.18 29.78
C ILE A 152 -36.80 54.79 29.23
N SER A 153 -37.62 54.71 28.19
CA SER A 153 -38.00 53.44 27.58
C SER A 153 -36.80 52.70 27.01
N GLU A 154 -35.93 53.39 26.27
CA GLU A 154 -34.76 52.81 25.63
C GLU A 154 -33.69 52.40 26.65
N TYR A 155 -33.39 53.25 27.63
CA TYR A 155 -32.45 52.95 28.72
C TYR A 155 -32.91 51.75 29.55
N LEU A 156 -34.21 51.71 29.91
CA LEU A 156 -34.78 50.61 30.68
C LEU A 156 -34.74 49.31 29.87
N SER A 157 -34.93 49.37 28.55
CA SER A 157 -34.77 48.21 27.66
C SER A 157 -33.34 47.67 27.67
N PHE A 158 -32.32 48.54 27.56
CA PHE A 158 -30.92 48.14 27.60
C PHE A 158 -30.52 47.54 28.95
N ARG A 159 -30.91 48.18 30.06
CA ARG A 159 -30.59 47.67 31.40
C ARG A 159 -31.30 46.36 31.71
N THR A 160 -32.56 46.21 31.30
CA THR A 160 -33.28 44.94 31.45
C THR A 160 -32.60 43.82 30.67
N ALA A 161 -32.23 44.08 29.40
CA ALA A 161 -31.50 43.12 28.58
C ALA A 161 -30.12 42.78 29.18
N TYR A 162 -29.38 43.78 29.64
CA TYR A 162 -28.08 43.62 30.31
C TYR A 162 -28.20 42.68 31.52
N HIS A 163 -29.10 42.97 32.46
CA HIS A 163 -29.26 42.16 33.66
C HIS A 163 -29.71 40.74 33.32
N LEU A 164 -30.66 40.58 32.39
CA LEU A 164 -31.10 39.26 31.92
C LEU A 164 -29.95 38.43 31.34
N HIS A 165 -29.12 39.04 30.48
CA HIS A 165 -27.99 38.34 29.86
C HIS A 165 -26.87 38.07 30.87
N ASN A 166 -26.65 38.96 31.84
CA ASN A 166 -25.67 38.76 32.90
C ASN A 166 -26.07 37.62 33.85
N GLU A 167 -27.34 37.55 34.26
CA GLU A 167 -27.86 36.43 35.06
C GLU A 167 -27.74 35.10 34.31
N LYS A 168 -28.08 35.09 33.01
CA LYS A 168 -27.89 33.90 32.16
C LYS A 168 -26.43 33.50 32.08
N LEU A 169 -25.50 34.45 31.96
CA LEU A 169 -24.06 34.18 31.92
C LEU A 169 -23.56 33.59 33.24
N GLN A 170 -23.96 34.15 34.38
CA GLN A 170 -23.62 33.63 35.70
C GLN A 170 -24.14 32.20 35.90
N THR A 171 -25.37 31.93 35.46
CA THR A 171 -25.97 30.59 35.52
C THR A 171 -25.27 29.63 34.57
N PHE A 172 -24.88 30.10 33.38
CA PHE A 172 -24.12 29.32 32.40
C PHE A 172 -22.76 28.88 32.96
N ASP A 173 -22.09 29.77 33.70
CA ASP A 173 -20.81 29.48 34.36
C ASP A 173 -20.93 28.38 35.43
N PHE A 174 -22.08 28.34 36.11
CA PHE A 174 -22.38 27.30 37.10
C PHE A 174 -22.79 25.96 36.46
N LEU A 175 -23.59 25.99 35.40
CA LEU A 175 -24.07 24.77 34.72
C LEU A 175 -22.98 24.08 33.89
N GLY A 176 -21.99 24.82 33.38
CA GLY A 176 -20.84 24.23 32.68
C GLY A 176 -20.01 23.27 33.56
N ILE A 177 -20.07 23.45 34.88
CA ILE A 177 -19.41 22.59 35.88
C ILE A 177 -20.21 21.29 36.11
N LEU A 178 -21.52 21.29 35.85
CA LEU A 178 -22.43 20.16 36.11
C LEU A 178 -22.51 19.13 34.97
N ARG A 179 -21.96 19.46 33.79
CA ARG A 179 -21.92 18.56 32.61
C ARG A 179 -20.52 18.04 32.26
N GLN A 180 -19.48 18.46 32.97
CA GLN A 180 -18.12 17.89 32.91
C GLN A 180 -18.02 16.72 33.88
#